data_AF-A0A952WVU2-F1
#
_entry.id   AF-A0A952WVU2-F1
#
_cell.length_a   1.000
_cell.length_b   1.000
_cell.length_c   1.000
_cell.angle_alpha   90.00
_cell.angle_beta   90.00
_cell.angle_gamma   90.00
#
_symmetry.space_group_name_H-M   'P 1'
#
loop_
_entity.id
_entity.type
_entity.pdbx_description
1 polymer ?
#
loop_
_entity_poly.entity_id
_entity_poly.type
_entity_poly.pdbx_seq_one_letter_code
_entity_poly.pdbx_strand_id
1 'polypeptide(L)'
;MTTPADQLTWAALLAQWSAFAQASRALPRDADGDRWRAATIPIIELQAVTFALADLDKLTAPGERALGLDRADIIIRKSAESLAALWRNEPLPAEVSRLIDDARIALLAARSPGVEWRLAAPELRCDHPADLVAALLAAGFNGDLHLPVPGGVLFAGAPCAFARIPGEQRPSEPHCAAITAFLLDHVRGRTAAGAPAIEGPSNAPCLRQVYRQFDFGKGAVVRDLVLPEHAEPPPGQPQLVAAILRGREAPVPLPIPGRADMKPVPVEFG
;
A
#
# COMPACT_ATOMS: atom_id res chain seq x y z
N MET A 1 -8.66 29.38 4.45
CA MET A 1 -8.58 29.27 5.92
C MET A 1 -9.07 27.88 6.28
N THR A 2 -8.14 26.97 6.49
CA THR A 2 -8.40 25.56 6.82
C THR A 2 -8.52 25.46 8.34
N THR A 3 -9.63 24.92 8.84
CA THR A 3 -9.90 24.78 10.27
C THR A 3 -8.88 23.84 10.92
N PRO A 4 -8.38 24.11 12.15
CA PRO A 4 -7.31 23.33 12.82
C PRO A 4 -7.75 21.95 13.35
N ALA A 5 -8.82 21.35 12.81
CA ALA A 5 -9.43 20.12 13.33
C ALA A 5 -8.76 18.81 12.84
N ASP A 6 -7.85 18.86 11.88
CA ASP A 6 -7.28 17.66 11.21
C ASP A 6 -5.91 17.21 11.71
N GLN A 7 -5.38 17.79 12.79
CA GLN A 7 -4.15 17.26 13.41
C GLN A 7 -4.49 16.37 14.60
N LEU A 8 -4.77 15.10 14.32
CA LEU A 8 -4.82 14.04 15.32
C LEU A 8 -3.43 13.96 15.98
N THR A 9 -3.28 14.53 17.17
CA THR A 9 -2.00 14.53 17.89
C THR A 9 -1.73 13.16 18.51
N TRP A 10 -0.46 12.84 18.74
CA TRP A 10 -0.03 11.63 19.49
C TRP A 10 -0.76 11.51 20.85
N ALA A 11 -1.02 12.64 21.51
CA ALA A 11 -1.80 12.70 22.75
C ALA A 11 -3.28 12.37 22.55
N ALA A 12 -3.90 12.74 21.42
CA ALA A 12 -5.28 12.38 21.09
C ALA A 12 -5.44 10.89 20.78
N LEU A 13 -4.47 10.30 20.07
CA LEU A 13 -4.40 8.84 19.84
C LEU A 13 -4.23 8.09 21.16
N LEU A 14 -3.29 8.51 22.02
CA LEU A 14 -3.09 7.89 23.34
C LEU A 14 -4.26 8.10 24.31
N ALA A 15 -4.95 9.25 24.23
CA ALA A 15 -6.13 9.54 25.03
C ALA A 15 -7.29 8.61 24.66
N GLN A 16 -7.45 8.26 23.38
CA GLN A 16 -8.45 7.30 22.94
C GLN A 16 -8.22 5.89 23.51
N TRP A 17 -6.96 5.44 23.58
CA TRP A 17 -6.61 4.13 24.15
C TRP A 17 -6.64 4.10 25.67
N SER A 18 -6.22 5.19 26.31
CA SER A 18 -6.37 5.36 27.76
C SER A 18 -7.84 5.42 28.15
N ALA A 19 -8.68 6.09 27.34
CA ALA A 19 -10.12 6.12 27.51
C ALA A 19 -10.76 4.74 27.26
N PHE A 20 -10.29 3.96 26.28
CA PHE A 20 -10.74 2.58 26.06
C PHE A 20 -10.38 1.66 27.24
N ALA A 21 -9.14 1.73 27.73
CA ALA A 21 -8.70 0.98 28.90
C ALA A 21 -9.37 1.43 30.21
N GLN A 22 -9.75 2.71 30.32
CA GLN A 22 -10.53 3.21 31.45
C GLN A 22 -12.02 2.82 31.33
N ALA A 23 -12.59 2.90 30.13
CA ALA A 23 -13.97 2.50 29.86
C ALA A 23 -14.18 1.00 30.07
N SER A 24 -13.17 0.16 29.81
CA SER A 24 -13.26 -1.27 30.10
C SER A 24 -13.46 -1.56 31.58
N ARG A 25 -13.00 -0.67 32.49
CA ARG A 25 -13.26 -0.80 33.95
C ARG A 25 -14.71 -0.53 34.33
N ALA A 26 -15.47 0.16 33.49
CA ALA A 26 -16.88 0.47 33.69
C ALA A 26 -17.82 -0.57 33.07
N LEU A 27 -17.28 -1.61 32.42
CA LEU A 27 -18.08 -2.69 31.85
C LEU A 27 -18.85 -3.44 32.95
N PRO A 28 -20.05 -3.99 32.62
CA PRO A 28 -20.80 -4.83 33.52
C PRO A 28 -19.95 -5.95 34.14
N ARG A 29 -20.28 -6.33 35.38
CA ARG A 29 -19.65 -7.46 36.08
C ARG A 29 -20.37 -8.77 35.75
N ASP A 30 -20.46 -9.06 34.45
CA ASP A 30 -20.98 -10.31 33.91
C ASP A 30 -19.93 -10.97 33.01
N ALA A 31 -20.26 -12.17 32.51
CA ALA A 31 -19.34 -12.97 31.73
C ALA A 31 -18.88 -12.28 30.43
N ASP A 32 -19.72 -11.44 29.83
CA ASP A 32 -19.38 -10.69 28.60
C ASP A 32 -18.47 -9.49 28.92
N GLY A 33 -18.80 -8.73 29.96
CA GLY A 33 -17.98 -7.62 30.44
C GLY A 33 -16.61 -8.06 30.97
N ASP A 34 -16.50 -9.24 31.60
CA ASP A 34 -15.22 -9.84 31.98
C ASP A 34 -14.41 -10.25 30.73
N ARG A 35 -15.07 -10.79 29.71
CA ARG A 35 -14.44 -11.17 28.43
C ARG A 35 -13.85 -9.95 27.71
N TRP A 36 -14.60 -8.87 27.58
CA TRP A 36 -14.14 -7.62 26.97
C TRP A 36 -13.01 -6.95 27.78
N ARG A 37 -13.06 -7.02 29.11
CA ARG A 37 -11.94 -6.59 29.96
C ARG A 37 -10.67 -7.40 29.70
N ALA A 38 -10.77 -8.72 29.57
CA ALA A 38 -9.65 -9.58 29.25
C ALA A 38 -9.09 -9.34 27.82
N ALA A 39 -9.96 -8.98 26.87
CA ALA A 39 -9.58 -8.66 25.48
C ALA A 39 -8.83 -7.32 25.33
N THR A 40 -8.90 -6.44 26.34
CA THR A 40 -8.35 -5.07 26.27
C THR A 40 -6.84 -5.07 25.96
N ILE A 41 -6.05 -5.91 26.63
CA ILE A 41 -4.59 -5.94 26.44
C ILE A 41 -4.22 -6.42 25.03
N PRO A 42 -4.70 -7.59 24.55
CA PRO A 42 -4.44 -8.02 23.17
C PRO A 42 -4.85 -7.01 22.10
N ILE A 43 -5.97 -6.30 22.29
CA ILE A 43 -6.44 -5.26 21.35
C ILE A 43 -5.42 -4.10 21.29
N ILE A 44 -4.98 -3.61 22.44
CA ILE A 44 -3.96 -2.55 22.53
C ILE A 44 -2.65 -3.01 21.91
N GLU A 45 -2.23 -4.26 22.15
CA GLU A 45 -1.02 -4.83 21.56
C GLU A 45 -1.06 -4.87 20.03
N LEU A 46 -2.17 -5.34 19.45
CA LEU A 46 -2.35 -5.39 18.00
C LEU A 46 -2.21 -3.99 17.38
N GLN A 47 -2.88 -2.99 17.96
CA GLN A 47 -2.84 -1.63 17.44
C GLN A 47 -1.47 -0.99 17.62
N ALA A 48 -0.85 -1.17 18.80
CA ALA A 48 0.49 -0.67 19.06
C ALA A 48 1.50 -1.24 18.06
N VAL A 49 1.41 -2.53 17.73
CA VAL A 49 2.25 -3.16 16.71
C VAL A 49 1.94 -2.60 15.32
N THR A 50 0.68 -2.44 14.94
CA THR A 50 0.31 -1.81 13.65
C THR A 50 0.94 -0.43 13.49
N PHE A 51 0.90 0.42 14.51
CA PHE A 51 1.54 1.74 14.48
C PHE A 51 3.07 1.65 14.46
N ALA A 52 3.67 0.77 15.28
CA ALA A 52 5.11 0.60 15.31
C ALA A 52 5.66 0.09 13.96
N LEU A 53 4.91 -0.75 13.25
CA LEU A 53 5.27 -1.25 11.92
C LEU A 53 5.34 -0.13 10.87
N ALA A 54 4.50 0.90 10.98
CA ALA A 54 4.56 2.07 10.10
C ALA A 54 5.82 2.94 10.34
N ASP A 55 6.41 2.83 11.53
CA ASP A 55 7.55 3.62 11.99
C ASP A 55 8.89 2.88 11.90
N LEU A 56 8.93 1.67 11.34
CA LEU A 56 10.15 0.86 11.25
C LEU A 56 11.31 1.55 10.50
N ASP A 57 10.99 2.43 9.56
CA ASP A 57 12.01 3.18 8.80
C ASP A 57 12.74 4.23 9.66
N LYS A 58 12.23 4.54 10.86
CA LYS A 58 12.91 5.41 11.84
C LYS A 58 14.01 4.68 12.60
N LEU A 59 14.07 3.34 12.53
CA LEU A 59 15.08 2.53 13.19
C LEU A 59 16.38 2.57 12.38
N THR A 60 17.43 3.12 12.97
CA THR A 60 18.72 3.33 12.30
C THR A 60 19.78 2.28 12.66
N ALA A 61 19.57 1.52 13.74
CA ALA A 61 20.53 0.53 14.16
C ALA A 61 20.50 -0.71 13.24
N PRO A 62 21.67 -1.23 12.81
CA PRO A 62 21.74 -2.43 11.98
C PRO A 62 21.01 -3.61 12.63
N GLY A 63 20.15 -4.29 11.86
CA GLY A 63 19.42 -5.47 12.32
C GLY A 63 18.19 -5.20 13.21
N GLU A 64 18.01 -3.98 13.73
CA GLU A 64 16.89 -3.64 14.62
C GLU A 64 15.54 -3.78 13.91
N ARG A 65 15.48 -3.40 12.63
CA ARG A 65 14.29 -3.58 11.80
C ARG A 65 13.89 -5.05 11.66
N ALA A 66 14.85 -5.94 11.41
CA ALA A 66 14.60 -7.37 11.28
C ALA A 66 14.07 -7.95 12.59
N LEU A 67 14.71 -7.61 13.72
CA LEU A 67 14.24 -7.97 15.05
C LEU A 67 12.83 -7.42 15.36
N GLY A 68 12.54 -6.19 14.92
CA GLY A 68 11.24 -5.54 15.06
C GLY A 68 10.15 -6.30 14.32
N LEU A 69 10.41 -6.75 13.09
CA LEU A 69 9.49 -7.58 12.31
C LEU A 69 9.22 -8.94 12.98
N ASP A 70 10.27 -9.61 13.47
CA ASP A 70 10.13 -10.90 14.15
C ASP A 70 9.32 -10.75 15.45
N ARG A 71 9.57 -9.67 16.19
CA ARG A 71 8.82 -9.35 17.41
C ARG A 71 7.36 -9.03 17.12
N ALA A 72 7.08 -8.26 16.06
CA ALA A 72 5.74 -7.94 15.63
C ALA A 72 4.94 -9.20 15.27
N ASP A 73 5.53 -10.14 14.54
CA ASP A 73 4.90 -11.43 14.21
C ASP A 73 4.51 -12.23 15.45
N ILE A 74 5.44 -12.31 16.43
CA ILE A 74 5.17 -13.00 17.70
C ILE A 74 4.02 -12.33 18.46
N ILE A 75 4.00 -11.00 18.56
CA ILE A 75 2.95 -10.27 19.27
C ILE A 75 1.60 -10.48 18.58
N ILE A 76 1.52 -10.25 17.27
CA ILE A 76 0.27 -10.42 16.50
C ILE A 76 -0.29 -11.83 16.68
N ARG A 77 0.56 -12.86 16.56
CA ARG A 77 0.14 -14.25 16.75
C ARG A 77 -0.38 -14.50 18.17
N LYS A 78 0.34 -14.08 19.20
CA LYS A 78 -0.06 -14.27 20.61
C LYS A 78 -1.35 -13.53 20.96
N SER A 79 -1.49 -12.29 20.51
CA SER A 79 -2.69 -11.48 20.77
C SER A 79 -3.89 -12.08 20.03
N ALA A 80 -3.74 -12.54 18.78
CA ALA A 80 -4.81 -13.23 18.04
C ALA A 80 -5.23 -14.56 18.70
N GLU A 81 -4.26 -15.37 19.15
CA GLU A 81 -4.54 -16.62 19.89
C GLU A 81 -5.28 -16.35 21.21
N SER A 82 -4.87 -15.31 21.93
CA SER A 82 -5.51 -14.90 23.19
C SER A 82 -6.95 -14.44 22.97
N LEU A 83 -7.20 -13.64 21.93
CA LEU A 83 -8.54 -13.21 21.55
C LEU A 83 -9.41 -14.39 21.10
N ALA A 84 -8.90 -15.28 20.26
CA ALA A 84 -9.64 -16.47 19.85
C ALA A 84 -10.03 -17.36 21.06
N ALA A 85 -9.16 -17.45 22.07
CA ALA A 85 -9.45 -18.21 23.29
C ALA A 85 -10.61 -17.63 24.10
N LEU A 86 -10.79 -16.30 24.10
CA LEU A 86 -11.88 -15.62 24.81
C LEU A 86 -13.26 -15.88 24.17
N TRP A 87 -13.31 -16.13 22.86
CA TRP A 87 -14.55 -16.44 22.10
C TRP A 87 -14.57 -17.89 21.59
N ARG A 88 -13.96 -18.86 22.27
CA ARG A 88 -13.77 -20.24 21.76
C ARG A 88 -15.02 -20.93 21.16
N ASN A 89 -16.21 -20.61 21.66
CA ASN A 89 -17.47 -21.22 21.23
C ASN A 89 -18.40 -20.25 20.50
N GLU A 90 -17.92 -19.05 20.17
CA GLU A 90 -18.68 -17.98 19.55
C GLU A 90 -17.88 -17.38 18.40
N PRO A 91 -18.51 -16.79 17.39
CA PRO A 91 -17.77 -16.04 16.38
C PRO A 91 -17.04 -14.86 17.06
N LEU A 92 -15.80 -14.63 16.65
CA LEU A 92 -15.07 -13.44 17.08
C LEU A 92 -15.82 -12.20 16.58
N PRO A 93 -15.97 -11.14 17.40
CA PRO A 93 -16.58 -9.90 16.94
C PRO A 93 -15.86 -9.35 15.70
N ALA A 94 -16.62 -8.84 14.74
CA ALA A 94 -16.11 -8.43 13.43
C ALA A 94 -15.02 -7.35 13.54
N GLU A 95 -15.17 -6.42 14.48
CA GLU A 95 -14.20 -5.36 14.77
C GLU A 95 -12.88 -5.92 15.29
N VAL A 96 -12.93 -6.96 16.12
CA VAL A 96 -11.72 -7.62 16.65
C VAL A 96 -11.03 -8.44 15.57
N SER A 97 -11.79 -9.12 14.71
CA SER A 97 -11.23 -9.80 13.53
C SER A 97 -10.52 -8.79 12.62
N ARG A 98 -11.15 -7.65 12.34
CA ARG A 98 -10.57 -6.58 11.53
C ARG A 98 -9.24 -6.07 12.11
N LEU A 99 -9.16 -5.86 13.43
CA LEU A 99 -7.91 -5.44 14.07
C LEU A 99 -6.77 -6.46 13.91
N ILE A 100 -7.08 -7.75 13.98
CA ILE A 100 -6.08 -8.81 13.74
C ILE A 100 -5.63 -8.77 12.28
N ASP A 101 -6.55 -8.62 11.35
CA ASP A 101 -6.26 -8.57 9.91
C ASP A 101 -5.45 -7.31 9.55
N ASP A 102 -5.80 -6.15 10.10
CA ASP A 102 -5.05 -4.89 9.94
C ASP A 102 -3.59 -5.04 10.39
N ALA A 103 -3.36 -5.66 11.54
CA ALA A 103 -2.01 -5.89 12.05
C ALA A 103 -1.20 -6.85 11.17
N ARG A 104 -1.84 -7.91 10.66
CA ARG A 104 -1.21 -8.86 9.72
C ARG A 104 -0.86 -8.21 8.39
N ILE A 105 -1.78 -7.39 7.87
CA ILE A 105 -1.58 -6.60 6.64
C ILE A 105 -0.39 -5.64 6.83
N ALA A 106 -0.35 -4.92 7.95
CA ALA A 106 0.76 -4.03 8.27
C ALA A 106 2.09 -4.78 8.37
N LEU A 107 2.11 -5.97 8.96
CA LEU A 107 3.32 -6.80 9.04
C LEU A 107 3.76 -7.28 7.66
N LEU A 108 2.83 -7.72 6.83
CA LEU A 108 3.11 -8.16 5.46
C LEU A 108 3.74 -7.02 4.64
N ALA A 109 3.13 -5.84 4.70
CA ALA A 109 3.66 -4.64 4.08
C ALA A 109 5.07 -4.30 4.57
N ALA A 110 5.28 -4.35 5.88
CA ALA A 110 6.58 -4.07 6.49
C ALA A 110 7.65 -5.12 6.15
N ARG A 111 7.30 -6.36 5.81
CA ARG A 111 8.27 -7.41 5.44
C ARG A 111 8.84 -7.24 4.04
N SER A 112 8.13 -6.55 3.15
CA SER A 112 8.57 -6.40 1.76
C SER A 112 8.19 -5.01 1.25
N PRO A 113 8.76 -3.95 1.85
CA PRO A 113 8.53 -2.60 1.39
C PRO A 113 9.06 -2.46 -0.04
N GLY A 114 8.52 -1.49 -0.76
CA GLY A 114 9.04 -1.10 -2.05
C GLY A 114 9.14 0.41 -2.17
N VAL A 115 9.39 0.85 -3.38
CA VAL A 115 9.29 2.25 -3.79
C VAL A 115 8.20 2.39 -4.83
N GLU A 116 7.48 3.49 -4.76
CA GLU A 116 6.44 3.86 -5.70
C GLU A 116 6.78 5.18 -6.38
N TRP A 117 6.36 5.30 -7.63
CA TRP A 117 6.31 6.54 -8.38
C TRP A 117 4.86 6.95 -8.60
N ARG A 118 4.57 8.24 -8.43
CA ARG A 118 3.22 8.80 -8.68
C ARG A 118 3.27 9.81 -9.81
N LEU A 119 2.24 9.78 -10.64
CA LEU A 119 2.11 10.71 -11.75
C LEU A 119 1.64 12.07 -11.25
N ALA A 120 2.42 13.13 -11.48
CA ALA A 120 2.03 14.51 -11.19
C ALA A 120 1.66 15.31 -12.44
N ALA A 121 2.18 14.91 -13.60
CA ALA A 121 1.72 15.41 -14.89
C ALA A 121 0.27 15.01 -15.15
N PRO A 122 -0.46 15.73 -16.04
CA PRO A 122 -1.84 15.40 -16.35
C PRO A 122 -2.02 13.97 -16.84
N GLU A 123 -1.01 13.44 -17.54
CA GLU A 123 -1.14 12.20 -18.28
C GLU A 123 0.20 11.46 -18.48
N LEU A 124 0.15 10.12 -18.43
CA LEU A 124 1.25 9.22 -18.78
C LEU A 124 0.75 8.15 -19.76
N ARG A 125 1.48 7.94 -20.86
CA ARG A 125 1.23 6.87 -21.83
C ARG A 125 2.53 6.10 -22.07
N CYS A 126 2.64 4.91 -21.49
CA CYS A 126 3.83 4.09 -21.64
C CYS A 126 3.76 3.20 -22.88
N ASP A 127 4.88 3.08 -23.58
CA ASP A 127 5.09 2.03 -24.56
C ASP A 127 5.49 0.72 -23.85
N HIS A 128 5.78 -0.33 -24.62
CA HIS A 128 6.16 -1.62 -24.06
C HIS A 128 7.52 -1.53 -23.33
N PRO A 129 7.66 -2.03 -22.09
CA PRO A 129 8.83 -1.81 -21.24
C PRO A 129 10.00 -2.78 -21.51
N ALA A 130 10.07 -3.41 -22.69
CA ALA A 130 11.00 -4.53 -22.94
C ALA A 130 12.47 -4.10 -22.74
N ASP A 131 12.85 -2.94 -23.27
CA ASP A 131 14.21 -2.43 -23.16
C ASP A 131 14.59 -2.09 -21.72
N LEU A 132 13.66 -1.50 -20.95
CA LEU A 132 13.86 -1.23 -19.53
C LEU A 132 14.04 -2.55 -18.75
N VAL A 133 13.18 -3.54 -18.99
CA VAL A 133 13.25 -4.84 -18.32
C VAL A 133 14.58 -5.53 -18.60
N ALA A 134 15.01 -5.58 -19.87
CA ALA A 134 16.29 -6.14 -20.26
C ALA A 134 17.46 -5.43 -19.57
N ALA A 135 17.44 -4.09 -19.53
CA ALA A 135 18.48 -3.29 -18.88
C ALA A 135 18.55 -3.53 -17.35
N LEU A 136 17.41 -3.58 -16.67
CA LEU A 136 17.35 -3.83 -15.23
C LEU A 136 17.83 -5.23 -14.87
N LEU A 137 17.41 -6.25 -15.62
CA LEU A 137 17.87 -7.63 -15.41
C LEU A 137 19.38 -7.77 -15.66
N ALA A 138 19.91 -7.12 -16.70
CA ALA A 138 21.35 -7.08 -16.97
C ALA A 138 22.14 -6.35 -15.86
N ALA A 139 21.51 -5.38 -15.18
CA ALA A 139 22.06 -4.69 -14.02
C ALA A 139 21.92 -5.47 -12.69
N GLY A 140 21.31 -6.67 -12.72
CA GLY A 140 21.16 -7.54 -11.55
C GLY A 140 19.91 -7.26 -10.71
N PHE A 141 18.92 -6.54 -11.24
CA PHE A 141 17.63 -6.38 -10.55
C PHE A 141 16.95 -7.73 -10.34
N ASN A 142 16.78 -8.14 -9.09
CA ASN A 142 16.25 -9.44 -8.68
C ASN A 142 14.88 -9.35 -7.97
N GLY A 143 14.21 -8.19 -8.10
CA GLY A 143 12.98 -7.86 -7.40
C GLY A 143 11.69 -8.07 -8.22
N ASP A 144 10.63 -7.41 -7.77
CA ASP A 144 9.39 -7.23 -8.52
C ASP A 144 9.32 -5.79 -9.06
N LEU A 145 8.87 -5.63 -10.30
CA LEU A 145 8.64 -4.35 -10.95
C LEU A 145 7.25 -4.35 -11.59
N HIS A 146 6.44 -3.36 -11.24
CA HIS A 146 5.14 -3.10 -11.82
C HIS A 146 5.16 -1.76 -12.55
N LEU A 147 4.64 -1.76 -13.78
CA LEU A 147 4.63 -0.62 -14.70
C LEU A 147 3.23 -0.45 -15.32
N PRO A 148 2.93 0.70 -15.94
CA PRO A 148 1.64 0.90 -16.58
C PRO A 148 1.42 -0.10 -17.72
N VAL A 149 0.17 -0.52 -17.92
CA VAL A 149 -0.22 -1.32 -19.09
C VAL A 149 0.19 -0.57 -20.36
N PRO A 150 0.98 -1.17 -21.26
CA PRO A 150 1.39 -0.49 -22.49
C PRO A 150 0.21 -0.04 -23.34
N GLY A 151 0.29 1.17 -23.88
CA GLY A 151 -0.82 1.81 -24.62
C GLY A 151 -2.01 2.22 -23.76
N GLY A 152 -1.99 1.94 -22.45
CA GLY A 152 -2.89 2.52 -21.48
C GLY A 152 -2.52 3.98 -21.17
N VAL A 153 -3.46 4.68 -20.55
CA VAL A 153 -3.26 6.03 -20.03
C VAL A 153 -3.47 6.03 -18.53
N LEU A 154 -2.61 6.71 -17.79
CA LEU A 154 -2.79 7.05 -16.37
C LEU A 154 -2.94 8.56 -16.22
N PHE A 155 -3.64 9.00 -15.16
CA PHE A 155 -3.87 10.41 -14.86
C PHE A 155 -3.22 10.86 -13.57
N ALA A 156 -3.06 12.17 -13.43
CA ALA A 156 -2.47 12.82 -12.26
C ALA A 156 -3.02 12.26 -10.93
N GLY A 157 -2.11 11.99 -10.00
CA GLY A 157 -2.37 11.37 -8.70
C GLY A 157 -2.20 9.85 -8.68
N ALA A 158 -2.28 9.17 -9.82
CA ALA A 158 -2.18 7.71 -9.87
C ALA A 158 -0.75 7.21 -9.59
N PRO A 159 -0.58 6.11 -8.81
CA PRO A 159 0.62 5.30 -8.85
C PRO A 159 0.91 4.85 -10.28
N CYS A 160 2.14 5.05 -10.74
CA CYS A 160 2.56 4.76 -12.11
C CYS A 160 3.71 3.76 -12.20
N ALA A 161 4.42 3.48 -11.10
CA ALA A 161 5.31 2.35 -11.02
C ALA A 161 5.48 1.92 -9.57
N PHE A 162 5.85 0.65 -9.37
CA PHE A 162 6.27 0.14 -8.06
C PHE A 162 7.39 -0.87 -8.24
N ALA A 163 8.42 -0.78 -7.39
CA ALA A 163 9.52 -1.73 -7.39
C ALA A 163 9.88 -2.16 -5.96
N ARG A 164 10.14 -3.44 -5.76
CA ARG A 164 10.62 -3.98 -4.47
C ARG A 164 11.67 -5.04 -4.70
N ILE A 165 12.65 -5.14 -3.79
CA ILE A 165 13.62 -6.24 -3.77
C ILE A 165 13.47 -6.98 -2.43
N PRO A 166 13.22 -8.30 -2.43
CA PRO A 166 13.07 -9.06 -1.19
C PRO A 166 14.27 -8.89 -0.26
N GLY A 167 14.01 -8.51 1.00
CA GLY A 167 15.05 -8.30 2.01
C GLY A 167 15.71 -6.92 1.98
N GLU A 168 15.40 -6.09 0.99
CA GLU A 168 15.90 -4.71 0.90
C GLU A 168 14.78 -3.70 1.19
N GLN A 169 15.14 -2.53 1.72
CA GLN A 169 14.17 -1.45 1.95
C GLN A 169 13.71 -0.80 0.64
N ARG A 170 14.64 -0.67 -0.32
CA ARG A 170 14.38 -0.09 -1.63
C ARG A 170 15.40 -0.59 -2.65
N PRO A 171 15.06 -0.60 -3.95
CA PRO A 171 16.03 -0.79 -5.01
C PRO A 171 17.18 0.24 -4.97
N SER A 172 18.32 -0.17 -5.51
CA SER A 172 19.49 0.71 -5.68
C SER A 172 19.17 1.98 -6.50
N GLU A 173 19.94 3.05 -6.28
CA GLU A 173 19.75 4.31 -7.00
C GLU A 173 19.83 4.16 -8.54
N PRO A 174 20.76 3.36 -9.12
CA PRO A 174 20.76 3.09 -10.56
C PRO A 174 19.46 2.44 -11.07
N HIS A 175 18.89 1.48 -10.33
CA HIS A 175 17.62 0.86 -10.70
C HIS A 175 16.48 1.91 -10.68
N CYS A 176 16.41 2.70 -9.61
CA CYS A 176 15.43 3.76 -9.49
C CYS A 176 15.56 4.84 -10.58
N ALA A 177 16.78 5.20 -10.95
CA ALA A 177 17.06 6.18 -12.01
C ALA A 177 16.59 5.67 -13.38
N ALA A 178 16.84 4.40 -13.70
CA ALA A 178 16.40 3.78 -14.94
C ALA A 178 14.86 3.76 -15.07
N ILE A 179 14.16 3.40 -13.98
CA ILE A 179 12.69 3.42 -13.93
C ILE A 179 12.16 4.85 -14.09
N THR A 180 12.76 5.81 -13.38
CA THR A 180 12.38 7.24 -13.48
C THR A 180 12.57 7.76 -14.91
N ALA A 181 13.69 7.45 -15.55
CA ALA A 181 13.97 7.88 -16.92
C ALA A 181 12.93 7.32 -17.90
N PHE A 182 12.64 6.02 -17.81
CA PHE A 182 11.58 5.39 -18.60
C PHE A 182 10.24 6.10 -18.42
N LEU A 183 9.81 6.40 -17.19
CA LEU A 183 8.53 7.09 -16.96
C LEU A 183 8.52 8.49 -17.56
N LEU A 184 9.60 9.26 -17.39
CA LEU A 184 9.69 10.64 -17.90
C LEU A 184 9.63 10.73 -19.42
N ASP A 185 10.21 9.77 -20.14
CA ASP A 185 10.16 9.71 -21.61
C ASP A 185 8.73 9.57 -22.16
N HIS A 186 7.80 9.12 -21.31
CA HIS A 186 6.42 8.79 -21.65
C HIS A 186 5.38 9.76 -21.09
N VAL A 187 5.81 10.77 -20.32
CA VAL A 187 4.92 11.81 -19.81
C VAL A 187 4.36 12.66 -20.94
N ARG A 188 3.07 12.99 -20.86
CA ARG A 188 2.40 13.92 -21.77
C ARG A 188 1.81 15.10 -21.01
N GLY A 189 1.92 16.30 -21.60
CA GLY A 189 1.46 17.55 -21.00
C GLY A 189 2.53 18.24 -20.14
N ARG A 190 2.23 19.47 -19.71
CA ARG A 190 3.09 20.25 -18.80
C ARG A 190 2.48 20.24 -17.41
N THR A 191 3.34 20.14 -16.41
CA THR A 191 2.99 20.43 -15.02
C THR A 191 2.92 21.94 -14.79
N ALA A 192 2.46 22.35 -13.60
CA ALA A 192 2.66 23.71 -13.13
C ALA A 192 4.16 24.07 -13.16
N ALA A 193 4.49 25.33 -13.44
CA ALA A 193 5.88 25.76 -13.64
C ALA A 193 6.77 25.32 -12.46
N GLY A 194 7.75 24.46 -12.76
CA GLY A 194 8.72 23.94 -11.79
C GLY A 194 8.31 22.69 -11.00
N ALA A 195 7.09 22.17 -11.16
CA ALA A 195 6.68 20.93 -10.50
C ALA A 195 7.17 19.68 -11.29
N PRO A 196 7.62 18.62 -10.61
CA PRO A 196 8.05 17.40 -11.28
C PRO A 196 6.87 16.71 -11.97
N ALA A 197 7.13 16.10 -13.12
CA ALA A 197 6.12 15.31 -13.85
C ALA A 197 5.80 13.97 -13.17
N ILE A 198 6.78 13.42 -12.47
CA ILE A 198 6.69 12.18 -11.71
C ILE A 198 7.23 12.48 -10.31
N GLU A 199 6.47 12.14 -9.29
CA GLU A 199 6.91 12.13 -7.90
C GLU A 199 7.50 10.77 -7.54
N GLY A 200 8.58 10.76 -6.76
CA GLY A 200 9.26 9.55 -6.32
C GLY A 200 10.62 9.32 -6.99
N PRO A 201 11.28 8.18 -6.70
CA PRO A 201 10.80 7.07 -5.87
C PRO A 201 10.55 7.48 -4.41
N SER A 202 9.40 7.08 -3.85
CA SER A 202 9.10 7.23 -2.41
C SER A 202 8.81 5.87 -1.80
N ASN A 203 9.24 5.63 -0.56
CA ASN A 203 8.93 4.40 0.16
C ASN A 203 7.43 4.15 0.17
N ALA A 204 7.03 2.93 -0.17
CA ALA A 204 5.65 2.50 -0.16
C ALA A 204 5.54 1.15 0.57
N PRO A 205 4.58 1.01 1.50
CA PRO A 205 4.43 -0.21 2.29
C PRO A 205 4.04 -1.42 1.44
N CYS A 206 3.34 -1.20 0.32
CA CYS A 206 2.99 -2.23 -0.64
C CYS A 206 2.73 -1.60 -2.02
N LEU A 207 2.59 -2.45 -3.04
CA LEU A 207 2.07 -2.03 -4.33
C LEU A 207 0.65 -1.46 -4.14
N ARG A 208 0.39 -0.28 -4.69
CA ARG A 208 -0.97 0.20 -4.91
C ARG A 208 -1.33 -0.01 -6.38
N GLN A 209 -2.36 -0.81 -6.61
CA GLN A 209 -2.92 -1.06 -7.92
C GLN A 209 -3.94 0.01 -8.27
N VAL A 210 -4.01 0.35 -9.55
CA VAL A 210 -4.99 1.29 -10.10
C VAL A 210 -6.02 0.50 -10.90
N TYR A 211 -7.26 0.51 -10.47
CA TYR A 211 -8.37 -0.18 -11.13
C TYR A 211 -9.24 0.82 -11.88
N ARG A 212 -9.24 0.73 -13.20
CA ARG A 212 -10.12 1.51 -14.05
C ARG A 212 -11.53 0.97 -13.99
N GLN A 213 -12.47 1.78 -13.50
CA GLN A 213 -13.85 1.38 -13.34
C GLN A 213 -14.72 1.90 -14.49
N PHE A 214 -15.69 1.08 -14.89
CA PHE A 214 -16.58 1.33 -16.01
C PHE A 214 -18.03 1.41 -15.54
N ASP A 215 -18.79 2.36 -16.08
CA ASP A 215 -20.25 2.31 -16.08
C ASP A 215 -20.68 1.54 -17.34
N PHE A 216 -21.05 0.27 -17.17
CA PHE A 216 -21.49 -0.59 -18.26
C PHE A 216 -22.78 -0.10 -18.93
N GLY A 217 -23.64 0.63 -18.21
CA GLY A 217 -24.85 1.21 -18.77
C GLY A 217 -24.56 2.36 -19.74
N LYS A 218 -23.45 3.08 -19.52
CA LYS A 218 -22.99 4.19 -20.37
C LYS A 218 -21.85 3.80 -21.33
N GLY A 219 -21.28 2.60 -21.17
CA GLY A 219 -20.10 2.17 -21.91
C GLY A 219 -18.88 3.08 -21.70
N ALA A 220 -18.79 3.73 -20.54
CA ALA A 220 -17.81 4.79 -20.29
C ALA A 220 -16.97 4.50 -19.04
N VAL A 221 -15.71 4.96 -19.07
CA VAL A 221 -14.85 4.98 -17.89
C VAL A 221 -15.33 6.07 -16.95
N VAL A 222 -15.46 5.74 -15.66
CA VAL A 222 -15.99 6.67 -14.65
C VAL A 222 -14.91 7.21 -13.72
N ARG A 223 -13.95 6.37 -13.32
CA ARG A 223 -12.86 6.73 -12.41
C ARG A 223 -11.75 5.68 -12.45
N ASP A 224 -10.60 6.06 -11.91
CA ASP A 224 -9.52 5.15 -11.55
C ASP A 224 -9.49 5.03 -10.01
N LEU A 225 -9.72 3.83 -9.49
CA LEU A 225 -9.73 3.52 -8.06
C LEU A 225 -8.39 2.90 -7.64
N VAL A 226 -7.68 3.54 -6.73
CA VAL A 226 -6.39 3.10 -6.21
C VAL A 226 -6.61 2.32 -4.91
N LEU A 227 -6.11 1.08 -4.88
CA LEU A 227 -6.18 0.20 -3.71
C LEU A 227 -4.85 -0.51 -3.50
N PRO A 228 -4.50 -0.85 -2.25
CA PRO A 228 -3.33 -1.67 -1.98
C PRO A 228 -3.50 -3.09 -2.56
N GLU A 229 -2.39 -3.76 -2.89
CA GLU A 229 -2.34 -5.10 -3.51
C GLU A 229 -3.10 -6.17 -2.72
N HIS A 230 -3.23 -6.00 -1.41
CA HIS A 230 -3.90 -6.96 -0.51
C HIS A 230 -5.39 -6.67 -0.29
N ALA A 231 -5.92 -5.56 -0.81
CA ALA A 231 -7.36 -5.29 -0.75
C ALA A 231 -8.13 -6.26 -1.66
N GLU A 232 -9.40 -6.50 -1.34
CA GLU A 232 -10.28 -7.24 -2.24
C GLU A 232 -10.37 -6.51 -3.59
N PRO A 233 -10.08 -7.19 -4.72
CA PRO A 233 -10.01 -6.52 -6.01
C PRO A 233 -11.41 -6.04 -6.41
N PRO A 234 -11.58 -4.74 -6.67
CA PRO A 234 -12.86 -4.20 -7.10
C PRO A 234 -13.12 -4.60 -8.56
N PRO A 235 -14.38 -4.52 -9.03
CA PRO A 235 -14.66 -4.55 -10.46
C PRO A 235 -13.88 -3.45 -11.18
N GLY A 236 -13.18 -3.81 -12.26
CA GLY A 236 -12.40 -2.87 -13.06
C GLY A 236 -11.22 -3.53 -13.77
N GLN A 237 -10.55 -2.75 -14.61
CA GLN A 237 -9.34 -3.21 -15.29
C GLN A 237 -8.09 -2.71 -14.54
N PRO A 238 -7.17 -3.59 -14.11
CA PRO A 238 -5.90 -3.15 -13.52
C PRO A 238 -5.08 -2.37 -14.55
N GLN A 239 -4.47 -1.26 -14.12
CA GLN A 239 -3.67 -0.39 -14.99
C GLN A 239 -2.17 -0.53 -14.76
N LEU A 240 -1.74 -1.22 -13.71
CA LEU A 240 -0.35 -1.66 -13.52
C LEU A 240 -0.23 -3.16 -13.76
N VAL A 241 0.81 -3.56 -14.50
CA VAL A 241 1.15 -4.94 -14.81
C VAL A 241 2.55 -5.26 -14.30
N ALA A 242 2.75 -6.51 -13.90
CA ALA A 242 4.07 -6.98 -13.55
C ALA A 242 4.93 -7.08 -14.81
N ALA A 243 6.07 -6.38 -14.82
CA ALA A 243 7.08 -6.45 -15.87
C ALA A 243 8.26 -7.34 -15.44
N ILE A 244 8.56 -7.38 -14.14
CA ILE A 244 9.51 -8.31 -13.52
C ILE A 244 8.85 -8.91 -12.28
N LEU A 245 8.94 -10.23 -12.12
CA LEU A 245 8.55 -10.94 -10.90
C LEU A 245 9.71 -11.78 -10.41
N ARG A 246 10.16 -11.52 -9.17
CA ARG A 246 11.25 -12.26 -8.50
C ARG A 246 12.51 -12.37 -9.37
N GLY A 247 12.90 -11.26 -9.99
CA GLY A 247 14.07 -11.17 -10.86
C GLY A 247 13.94 -11.87 -12.20
N ARG A 248 12.71 -12.15 -12.66
CA ARG A 248 12.43 -12.74 -13.96
C ARG A 248 11.48 -11.85 -14.74
N GLU A 249 11.74 -11.69 -16.03
CA GLU A 249 10.81 -11.04 -16.94
C GLU A 249 9.43 -11.73 -16.86
N ALA A 250 8.40 -10.89 -16.76
CA ALA A 250 7.01 -11.32 -16.81
C ALA A 250 6.40 -10.96 -18.18
N PRO A 251 5.44 -11.74 -18.68
CA PRO A 251 4.81 -11.44 -19.97
C PRO A 251 3.97 -10.16 -19.85
N VAL A 252 4.39 -9.12 -20.57
CA VAL A 252 3.65 -7.85 -20.67
C VAL A 252 2.84 -7.86 -21.97
N PRO A 253 1.54 -7.51 -21.95
CA PRO A 253 0.74 -7.46 -23.17
C PRO A 253 1.22 -6.35 -24.11
N LEU A 254 1.07 -6.59 -25.42
CA LEU A 254 1.30 -5.56 -26.42
C LEU A 254 0.25 -4.43 -26.29
N PRO A 255 0.61 -3.18 -26.65
CA PRO A 255 -0.33 -2.07 -26.68
C PRO A 255 -1.57 -2.40 -27.52
N ILE A 256 -2.77 -2.18 -26.96
CA ILE A 256 -4.02 -2.28 -27.73
C ILE A 256 -4.22 -0.94 -28.48
N PRO A 257 -4.23 -0.94 -29.82
CA PRO A 257 -4.43 0.29 -30.60
C PRO A 257 -5.77 0.97 -30.26
N GLY A 258 -5.81 2.30 -30.27
CA GLY A 258 -7.04 3.09 -30.14
C GLY A 258 -7.49 3.43 -28.71
N ARG A 259 -6.75 3.03 -27.66
CA ARG A 259 -7.02 3.44 -26.27
C ARG A 259 -6.46 4.80 -25.86
N ALA A 260 -5.78 5.47 -26.79
CA ALA A 260 -4.98 6.65 -26.50
C ALA A 260 -5.86 7.88 -26.18
N ASP A 261 -7.03 8.05 -26.80
CA ASP A 261 -7.80 9.30 -26.70
C ASP A 261 -8.86 9.29 -25.60
N MET A 262 -8.47 8.84 -24.40
CA MET A 262 -9.36 8.83 -23.25
C MET A 262 -9.39 10.19 -22.55
N LYS A 263 -10.59 10.64 -22.17
CA LYS A 263 -10.73 11.85 -21.35
C LYS A 263 -10.21 11.58 -19.93
N PRO A 264 -9.65 12.60 -19.25
CA PRO A 264 -9.29 12.50 -17.84
C PRO A 264 -10.48 12.05 -16.99
N VAL A 265 -10.22 11.14 -16.06
CA VAL A 265 -11.18 10.66 -15.06
C VAL A 265 -10.61 10.88 -13.66
N PRO A 266 -11.46 11.03 -12.63
CA PRO A 266 -10.97 11.18 -11.27
C PRO A 266 -10.16 9.95 -10.83
N VAL A 267 -9.07 10.22 -10.11
CA VAL A 267 -8.28 9.22 -9.39
C VAL A 267 -8.69 9.26 -7.92
N GLU A 268 -9.22 8.16 -7.41
CA GLU A 268 -9.74 8.05 -6.04
C GLU A 268 -8.94 7.01 -5.26
N PHE A 269 -8.65 7.28 -3.99
CA PHE A 269 -7.97 6.35 -3.10
C PHE A 269 -9.00 5.72 -2.16
N GLY A 270 -9.02 4.38 -2.11
CA GLY A 270 -9.88 3.60 -1.22
C GLY A 270 -9.14 2.96 -0.06
#